data_AF-A0A2V3JB39-F1
#
_entry.id   AF-A0A2V3JB39-F1
#
_cell.length_a   1.000
_cell.length_b   1.000
_cell.length_c   1.000
_cell.angle_alpha   90.00
_cell.angle_beta   90.00
_cell.angle_gamma   90.00
#
_symmetry.space_group_name_H-M   'P 1'
#
loop_
_entity.id
_entity.type
_entity.pdbx_description
1 polymer ?
#
loop_
_entity_poly.entity_id
_entity_poly.type
_entity_poly.pdbx_seq_one_letter_code
_entity_poly.pdbx_strand_id
1 'polypeptide(L)'
;MSLFNFPLSLFNFIAKIIQKMTQKELEELESELKGDLSNLWKAEKCIREELEKRAKPKKLKKNDFVGGLGLIYGKLLKDGELDSGQSHEFKTKKGERILVKTRKGNAGGWKKTGNISKIESDDLPTHLMFVHFNDDYSLDKIWLFPWEDLKNSNRFKKNKKKNSFFVKVDKSDEKYLIYPNK
;
A
#
# COMPACT_ATOMS: atom_id res chain seq x y z
N MET A 1 -22.99 -11.85 10.65
CA MET A 1 -21.68 -12.28 10.12
C MET A 1 -21.16 -11.19 9.20
N SER A 2 -20.04 -10.52 9.53
CA SER A 2 -19.48 -9.47 8.65
C SER A 2 -18.68 -10.12 7.53
N LEU A 3 -19.16 -9.96 6.31
CA LEU A 3 -18.51 -10.44 5.09
C LEU A 3 -17.16 -9.73 4.87
N PHE A 4 -16.24 -10.53 4.34
CA PHE A 4 -14.88 -10.20 3.96
C PHE A 4 -14.76 -8.88 3.18
N ASN A 5 -13.84 -8.01 3.58
CA ASN A 5 -13.49 -6.80 2.85
C ASN A 5 -12.56 -7.15 1.66
N PHE A 6 -13.14 -7.67 0.58
CA PHE A 6 -12.46 -7.83 -0.70
C PHE A 6 -12.24 -6.47 -1.42
N PRO A 7 -11.26 -6.35 -2.33
CA PRO A 7 -11.06 -5.14 -3.12
C PRO A 7 -12.33 -4.74 -3.89
N LEU A 8 -12.69 -3.46 -3.85
CA LEU A 8 -13.96 -2.90 -4.35
C LEU A 8 -14.33 -3.33 -5.79
N SER A 9 -13.34 -3.55 -6.66
CA SER A 9 -13.56 -4.00 -8.04
C SER A 9 -13.99 -5.46 -8.14
N LEU A 10 -13.41 -6.33 -7.31
CA LEU A 10 -13.78 -7.74 -7.21
C LEU A 10 -15.15 -7.87 -6.54
N PHE A 11 -15.43 -7.07 -5.51
CA PHE A 11 -16.73 -7.03 -4.86
C PHE A 11 -17.86 -6.60 -5.83
N ASN A 12 -17.64 -5.57 -6.64
CA ASN A 12 -18.63 -5.13 -7.64
C ASN A 12 -18.84 -6.13 -8.78
N PHE A 13 -17.79 -6.88 -9.16
CA PHE A 13 -17.89 -7.95 -10.15
C PHE A 13 -18.67 -9.15 -9.60
N ILE A 14 -18.32 -9.60 -8.40
CA ILE A 14 -19.01 -10.66 -7.67
C ILE A 14 -20.48 -10.29 -7.42
N ALA A 15 -20.77 -9.06 -6.98
CA ALA A 15 -22.13 -8.59 -6.74
C ALA A 15 -23.00 -8.60 -8.00
N LYS A 16 -22.43 -8.28 -9.18
CA LYS A 16 -23.14 -8.36 -10.47
C LYS A 16 -23.42 -9.80 -10.92
N ILE A 17 -22.55 -10.74 -10.57
CA ILE A 17 -22.75 -12.16 -10.84
C ILE A 17 -23.83 -12.71 -9.91
N ILE A 18 -23.71 -12.44 -8.60
CA ILE A 18 -24.65 -12.86 -7.56
C ILE A 18 -26.07 -12.34 -7.82
N GLN A 19 -26.23 -11.10 -8.30
CA GLN A 19 -27.55 -10.53 -8.63
C GLN A 19 -28.32 -11.31 -9.71
N LYS A 20 -27.65 -12.18 -10.47
CA LYS A 20 -28.27 -12.97 -11.54
C LYS A 20 -28.46 -14.44 -11.18
N MET A 21 -28.03 -14.85 -9.98
CA MET A 21 -28.10 -16.23 -9.52
C MET A 21 -29.38 -16.46 -8.72
N THR A 22 -29.95 -17.65 -8.86
CA THR A 22 -30.99 -18.17 -7.98
C THR A 22 -30.38 -18.53 -6.62
N GLN A 23 -31.24 -18.64 -5.59
CA GLN A 23 -30.81 -19.01 -4.23
C GLN A 23 -30.04 -20.34 -4.20
N LYS A 24 -30.49 -21.33 -4.99
CA LYS A 24 -29.86 -22.65 -5.08
C LYS A 24 -28.46 -22.59 -5.70
N GLU A 25 -28.30 -21.83 -6.79
CA GLU A 25 -26.99 -21.63 -7.42
C GLU A 25 -26.01 -20.90 -6.49
N LEU A 26 -26.51 -19.98 -5.66
CA LEU A 26 -25.71 -19.29 -4.65
C LEU A 26 -25.19 -20.25 -3.57
N GLU A 27 -26.06 -21.15 -3.09
CA GLU A 27 -25.72 -22.14 -2.07
C GLU A 27 -24.71 -23.18 -2.58
N GLU A 28 -24.86 -23.62 -3.84
CA GLU A 28 -23.90 -24.50 -4.51
C GLU A 28 -22.54 -23.83 -4.66
N LEU A 29 -22.50 -22.59 -5.16
CA LEU A 29 -21.26 -21.81 -5.28
C LEU A 29 -20.59 -21.54 -3.93
N GLU A 30 -21.37 -21.23 -2.89
CA GLU A 30 -20.83 -21.02 -1.54
C GLU A 30 -20.20 -22.32 -1.01
N SER A 31 -20.87 -23.46 -1.21
CA SER A 31 -20.36 -24.77 -0.81
C SER A 31 -19.04 -25.11 -1.52
N GLU A 32 -18.97 -24.87 -2.84
CA GLU A 32 -17.77 -25.09 -3.65
C GLU A 32 -16.60 -24.20 -3.20
N LEU A 33 -16.84 -22.92 -2.95
CA LEU A 33 -15.80 -21.95 -2.61
C LEU A 33 -15.42 -21.94 -1.13
N LYS A 34 -16.18 -22.60 -0.26
CA LYS A 34 -15.99 -22.55 1.21
C LYS A 34 -14.59 -22.94 1.63
N GLY A 35 -14.01 -23.97 1.00
CA GLY A 35 -12.65 -24.43 1.27
C GLY A 35 -11.61 -23.36 0.97
N ASP A 36 -11.66 -22.80 -0.24
CA ASP A 36 -10.73 -21.77 -0.71
C ASP A 36 -10.85 -20.47 0.07
N LEU A 37 -12.08 -20.02 0.37
CA LEU A 37 -12.34 -18.84 1.19
C LEU A 37 -11.80 -19.02 2.62
N SER A 38 -11.94 -20.22 3.21
CA SER A 38 -11.36 -20.53 4.52
C SER A 38 -9.84 -20.49 4.49
N ASN A 39 -9.22 -21.04 3.46
CA ASN A 39 -7.77 -21.03 3.28
C ASN A 39 -7.23 -19.60 3.10
N LEU A 40 -7.90 -18.78 2.28
CA LEU A 40 -7.56 -17.37 2.11
C LEU A 40 -7.63 -16.61 3.44
N TRP A 41 -8.70 -16.80 4.22
CA TRP A 41 -8.85 -16.16 5.53
C TRP A 41 -7.73 -16.55 6.50
N LYS A 42 -7.39 -17.84 6.57
CA LYS A 42 -6.31 -18.34 7.43
C LYS A 42 -4.97 -17.73 7.03
N ALA A 43 -4.67 -17.74 5.73
CA ALA A 43 -3.44 -17.16 5.19
C ALA A 43 -3.34 -15.66 5.52
N GLU A 44 -4.40 -14.89 5.25
CA GLU A 44 -4.44 -13.45 5.56
C GLU A 44 -4.25 -13.19 7.06
N LYS A 45 -4.94 -13.98 7.92
CA LYS A 45 -4.82 -13.88 9.37
C LYS A 45 -3.38 -14.14 9.84
N CYS A 46 -2.75 -15.23 9.40
CA CYS A 46 -1.38 -15.58 9.77
C CYS A 46 -0.39 -14.50 9.35
N ILE A 47 -0.50 -13.99 8.12
CA ILE A 47 0.37 -12.91 7.64
C ILE A 47 0.16 -11.65 8.48
N ARG A 48 -1.08 -11.27 8.76
CA ARG A 48 -1.40 -10.09 9.57
C ARG A 48 -0.80 -10.18 10.98
N GLU A 49 -0.89 -11.33 11.63
CA GLU A 49 -0.30 -11.55 12.97
C GLU A 49 1.22 -11.36 12.95
N GLU A 50 1.92 -11.88 11.93
CA GLU A 50 3.36 -11.69 11.76
C GLU A 50 3.75 -10.23 11.50
N LEU A 51 2.96 -9.51 10.72
CA LEU A 51 3.18 -8.09 10.46
C LEU A 51 2.92 -7.23 11.71
N GLU A 52 1.86 -7.49 12.45
CA GLU A 52 1.53 -6.78 13.70
C GLU A 52 2.65 -6.93 14.75
N LYS A 53 3.33 -8.08 14.82
CA LYS A 53 4.52 -8.26 15.66
C LYS A 53 5.64 -7.26 15.33
N ARG A 54 5.84 -6.96 14.04
CA ARG A 54 6.91 -6.06 13.53
C ARG A 54 6.51 -4.59 13.52
N ALA A 55 5.21 -4.31 13.41
CA ALA A 55 4.64 -2.96 13.40
C ALA A 55 4.57 -2.31 14.80
N LYS A 56 4.81 -3.07 15.89
CA LYS A 56 4.72 -2.55 17.26
C LYS A 56 5.46 -1.20 17.40
N PRO A 57 4.81 -0.19 18.04
CA PRO A 57 3.55 -0.30 18.82
C PRO A 57 2.24 -0.18 18.00
N LYS A 58 2.29 0.01 16.68
CA LYS A 58 1.11 0.36 15.87
C LYS A 58 0.37 -0.87 15.34
N LYS A 59 -0.95 -0.91 15.49
CA LYS A 59 -1.81 -1.87 14.78
C LYS A 59 -2.00 -1.44 13.33
N LEU A 60 -1.88 -2.39 12.40
CA LEU A 60 -2.19 -2.14 10.99
C LEU A 60 -3.70 -1.91 10.82
N LYS A 61 -4.08 -1.00 9.92
CA LYS A 61 -5.49 -0.79 9.58
C LYS A 61 -6.02 -2.04 8.85
N LYS A 62 -7.22 -2.50 9.26
CA LYS A 62 -7.86 -3.75 8.77
C LYS A 62 -7.97 -3.87 7.23
N ASN A 63 -7.97 -2.76 6.49
CA ASN A 63 -8.23 -2.73 5.05
C ASN A 63 -7.05 -2.17 4.22
N ASP A 64 -5.86 -1.99 4.80
CA ASP A 64 -4.69 -1.46 4.06
C ASP A 64 -3.46 -2.35 4.25
N PHE A 65 -3.60 -3.60 3.85
CA PHE A 65 -2.54 -4.61 3.91
C PHE A 65 -1.29 -4.18 3.13
N VAL A 66 -1.47 -3.68 1.90
CA VAL A 66 -0.37 -3.24 1.03
C VAL A 66 0.33 -2.00 1.60
N GLY A 67 -0.42 -0.99 2.06
CA GLY A 67 0.19 0.18 2.71
C GLY A 67 0.95 -0.20 3.99
N GLY A 68 0.39 -1.11 4.80
CA GLY A 68 1.01 -1.64 6.01
C GLY A 68 2.34 -2.37 5.74
N LEU A 69 2.38 -3.21 4.71
CA LEU A 69 3.61 -3.88 4.27
C LEU A 69 4.70 -2.86 3.93
N GLY A 70 4.38 -1.85 3.12
CA GLY A 70 5.36 -0.83 2.74
C GLY A 70 5.95 -0.08 3.94
N LEU A 71 5.11 0.24 4.95
CA LEU A 71 5.58 0.86 6.19
C LEU A 71 6.56 -0.04 6.96
N ILE A 72 6.28 -1.34 7.04
CA ILE A 72 7.15 -2.30 7.74
C ILE A 72 8.49 -2.42 7.03
N TYR A 73 8.52 -2.54 5.70
CA TYR A 73 9.77 -2.58 4.95
C TYR A 73 10.57 -1.29 5.11
N GLY A 74 9.91 -0.13 5.00
CA GLY A 74 10.57 1.16 5.19
C GLY A 74 11.19 1.31 6.58
N LYS A 75 10.42 0.95 7.62
CA LYS A 75 10.87 0.93 9.02
C LYS A 75 12.12 0.06 9.19
N LEU A 76 12.10 -1.17 8.67
CA LEU A 76 13.21 -2.11 8.82
C LEU A 76 14.47 -1.64 8.08
N LEU A 77 14.33 -1.09 6.87
CA LEU A 77 15.47 -0.62 6.06
C LEU A 77 16.13 0.64 6.60
N LYS A 78 15.39 1.46 7.34
CA LYS A 78 15.87 2.77 7.83
C LYS A 78 15.92 2.87 9.35
N ASP A 79 15.84 1.72 10.04
CA ASP A 79 15.88 1.61 11.50
C ASP A 79 14.94 2.64 12.16
N GLY A 80 13.69 2.64 11.69
CA GLY A 80 12.69 3.65 12.05
C GLY A 80 11.66 3.18 13.06
N GLU A 81 10.80 4.10 13.45
CA GLU A 81 9.68 3.89 14.35
C GLU A 81 8.38 4.41 13.72
N LEU A 82 7.33 3.61 13.82
CA LEU A 82 6.02 3.99 13.29
C LEU A 82 5.37 4.99 14.25
N ASP A 83 5.06 6.18 13.75
CA ASP A 83 4.34 7.20 14.51
C ASP A 83 2.85 6.80 14.63
N SER A 84 2.31 6.82 15.86
CA SER A 84 0.91 6.49 16.14
C SER A 84 -0.08 7.50 15.55
N GLY A 85 0.34 8.75 15.31
CA GLY A 85 -0.53 9.82 14.80
C GLY A 85 -0.66 9.87 13.28
N GLN A 86 0.29 9.31 12.52
CA GLN A 86 0.36 9.49 11.07
C GLN A 86 0.20 8.19 10.30
N SER A 87 -0.89 8.04 9.53
CA SER A 87 -1.30 6.75 8.98
C SER A 87 -0.39 6.15 7.89
N HIS A 88 0.57 6.91 7.35
CA HIS A 88 1.49 6.46 6.31
C HIS A 88 2.93 7.01 6.48
N GLU A 89 3.32 7.40 7.68
CA GLU A 89 4.68 7.90 7.94
C GLU A 89 5.37 7.08 9.03
N PHE A 90 6.70 7.13 8.99
CA PHE A 90 7.56 6.68 10.08
C PHE A 90 8.73 7.65 10.25
N LYS A 91 9.35 7.62 11.43
CA LYS A 91 10.49 8.48 11.77
C LYS A 91 11.75 7.62 11.91
N THR A 92 12.86 8.04 11.32
CA THR A 92 14.15 7.38 11.52
C THR A 92 14.82 7.92 12.78
N LYS A 93 15.78 7.17 13.35
CA LYS A 93 16.60 7.67 14.47
C LYS A 93 17.38 8.95 14.16
N LYS A 94 17.60 9.25 12.88
CA LYS A 94 18.25 10.48 12.40
C LYS A 94 17.28 11.68 12.32
N GLY A 95 16.01 11.48 12.69
CA GLY A 95 14.98 12.53 12.64
C GLY A 95 14.30 12.68 11.28
N GLU A 96 14.57 11.81 10.31
CA GLU A 96 13.91 11.88 9.01
C GLU A 96 12.46 11.43 9.15
N ARG A 97 11.53 12.25 8.66
CA ARG A 97 10.13 11.87 8.48
C ARG A 97 9.92 11.34 7.08
N ILE A 98 9.51 10.08 6.97
CA ILE A 98 9.37 9.39 5.68
C ILE A 98 7.91 9.07 5.43
N LEU A 99 7.33 9.70 4.41
CA LEU A 99 6.01 9.36 3.90
C LEU A 99 6.10 8.15 2.98
N VAL A 100 5.37 7.10 3.29
CA VAL A 100 5.36 5.86 2.50
C VAL A 100 4.14 5.83 1.58
N LYS A 101 4.38 5.57 0.31
CA LYS A 101 3.36 5.21 -0.67
C LYS A 101 3.68 3.85 -1.25
N THR A 102 2.67 2.98 -1.27
CA THR A 102 2.84 1.62 -1.74
C THR A 102 1.94 1.33 -2.92
N ARG A 103 2.45 0.60 -3.91
CA ARG A 103 1.68 0.01 -5.01
C ARG A 103 2.00 -1.47 -5.17
N LYS A 104 1.06 -2.19 -5.76
CA LYS A 104 1.17 -3.61 -6.06
C LYS A 104 0.73 -3.85 -7.51
N GLY A 105 1.50 -4.64 -8.24
CA GLY A 105 1.18 -5.17 -9.56
C GLY A 105 1.87 -4.45 -10.72
N ASN A 106 1.83 -5.06 -11.90
CA ASN A 106 2.72 -4.70 -13.01
C ASN A 106 2.09 -3.90 -14.17
N ALA A 107 0.79 -3.62 -14.12
CA ALA A 107 0.13 -2.71 -15.06
C ALA A 107 0.75 -1.28 -15.08
N GLY A 108 0.71 -0.61 -16.24
CA GLY A 108 1.39 0.68 -16.45
C GLY A 108 0.97 1.83 -15.51
N GLY A 109 -0.17 1.71 -14.82
CA GLY A 109 -0.64 2.68 -13.81
C GLY A 109 0.13 2.63 -12.48
N TRP A 110 0.87 1.56 -12.20
CA TRP A 110 1.52 1.33 -10.91
C TRP A 110 2.87 2.04 -10.74
N LYS A 111 3.38 2.68 -11.81
CA LYS A 111 4.53 3.60 -11.75
C LYS A 111 4.19 4.95 -11.09
N LYS A 112 2.94 5.17 -10.68
CA LYS A 112 2.50 6.37 -9.96
C LYS A 112 2.24 6.05 -8.50
N THR A 113 2.68 6.94 -7.62
CA THR A 113 2.42 6.83 -6.19
C THR A 113 0.92 6.83 -5.87
N GLY A 114 0.61 6.50 -4.61
CA GLY A 114 -0.63 6.89 -3.94
C GLY A 114 -0.89 8.39 -4.02
N ASN A 115 -2.13 8.78 -3.72
CA ASN A 115 -2.46 10.19 -3.52
C ASN A 115 -1.64 10.75 -2.34
N ILE A 116 -1.14 11.96 -2.53
CA ILE A 116 -0.43 12.79 -1.56
C ILE A 116 -1.33 14.00 -1.33
N SER A 117 -1.80 14.19 -0.10
CA SER A 117 -2.82 15.19 0.23
C SER A 117 -2.27 16.61 0.28
N LYS A 118 -1.02 16.77 0.71
CA LYS A 118 -0.37 18.07 0.92
C LYS A 118 1.07 18.02 0.43
N ILE A 119 1.50 19.10 -0.22
CA ILE A 119 2.87 19.30 -0.70
C ILE A 119 3.49 20.63 -0.21
N GLU A 120 2.67 21.46 0.43
CA GLU A 120 3.02 22.76 1.00
C GLU A 120 2.40 22.83 2.41
N SER A 121 3.25 22.94 3.43
CA SER A 121 2.93 23.20 4.85
C SER A 121 4.22 23.26 5.66
N ASP A 122 4.16 23.75 6.90
CA ASP A 122 5.32 23.69 7.82
C ASP A 122 5.60 22.25 8.32
N ASP A 123 4.62 21.35 8.22
CA ASP A 123 4.68 19.97 8.73
C ASP A 123 4.85 18.92 7.61
N LEU A 124 5.78 19.15 6.68
CA LEU A 124 6.03 18.22 5.58
C LEU A 124 6.98 17.08 5.97
N PRO A 125 6.83 15.88 5.36
CA PRO A 125 7.83 14.84 5.47
C PRO A 125 9.14 15.27 4.79
N THR A 126 10.26 14.77 5.31
CA THR A 126 11.59 14.99 4.73
C THR A 126 11.82 14.18 3.46
N HIS A 127 11.14 13.03 3.33
CA HIS A 127 11.28 12.13 2.20
C HIS A 127 9.96 11.48 1.81
N LEU A 128 9.87 11.10 0.54
CA LEU A 128 8.85 10.20 0.01
C LEU A 128 9.49 8.85 -0.31
N MET A 129 9.07 7.81 0.39
CA MET A 129 9.39 6.43 0.04
C MET A 129 8.30 5.85 -0.85
N PHE A 130 8.68 5.35 -2.02
CA PHE A 130 7.79 4.63 -2.91
C PHE A 130 8.15 3.15 -2.95
N VAL A 131 7.25 2.30 -2.44
CA VAL A 131 7.40 0.85 -2.36
C VAL A 131 6.54 0.19 -3.43
N HIS A 132 7.15 -0.66 -4.24
CA HIS A 132 6.50 -1.41 -5.30
C HIS A 132 6.58 -2.92 -5.01
N PHE A 133 5.43 -3.59 -5.07
CA PHE A 133 5.31 -5.03 -4.93
C PHE A 133 4.84 -5.68 -6.23
N ASN A 134 5.26 -6.92 -6.46
CA ASN A 134 4.72 -7.78 -7.52
C ASN A 134 3.29 -8.25 -7.19
N ASP A 135 2.62 -8.87 -8.17
CA ASP A 135 1.25 -9.40 -8.02
C ASP A 135 1.13 -10.51 -6.95
N ASP A 136 2.25 -11.12 -6.54
CA ASP A 136 2.33 -12.12 -5.46
C ASP A 136 2.70 -11.51 -4.08
N TYR A 137 2.76 -10.17 -3.97
CA TYR A 137 3.23 -9.42 -2.79
C TYR A 137 4.73 -9.51 -2.49
N SER A 138 5.54 -10.14 -3.34
CA SER A 138 7.00 -10.05 -3.21
C SER A 138 7.47 -8.63 -3.48
N LEU A 139 8.47 -8.17 -2.72
CA LEU A 139 9.03 -6.83 -2.85
C LEU A 139 9.78 -6.72 -4.18
N ASP A 140 9.37 -5.79 -5.04
CA ASP A 140 10.05 -5.50 -6.29
C ASP A 140 11.08 -4.39 -6.08
N LYS A 141 10.63 -3.16 -5.83
CA LYS A 141 11.52 -1.99 -5.77
C LYS A 141 11.14 -1.00 -4.69
N ILE A 142 12.14 -0.31 -4.15
CA ILE A 142 11.94 0.82 -3.25
C ILE A 142 12.77 2.00 -3.70
N TRP A 143 12.09 3.13 -3.94
CA TRP A 143 12.72 4.43 -4.12
C TRP A 143 12.56 5.28 -2.89
N LEU A 144 13.56 6.10 -2.59
CA LEU A 144 13.51 7.08 -1.52
C LEU A 144 13.93 8.44 -2.06
N PHE A 145 12.95 9.31 -2.22
CA PHE A 145 13.13 10.64 -2.77
C PHE A 145 13.24 11.67 -1.64
N PRO A 146 14.28 12.51 -1.60
CA PRO A 146 14.25 13.73 -0.81
C PRO A 146 13.05 14.58 -1.22
N TRP A 147 12.32 15.12 -0.23
CA TRP A 147 11.11 15.90 -0.52
C TRP A 147 11.41 17.17 -1.31
N GLU A 148 12.50 17.85 -0.96
CA GLU A 148 12.95 19.07 -1.63
C GLU A 148 13.34 18.81 -3.09
N ASP A 149 14.00 17.69 -3.40
CA ASP A 149 14.28 17.31 -4.79
C ASP A 149 12.99 17.21 -5.60
N LEU A 150 11.95 16.59 -5.05
CA LEU A 150 10.65 16.45 -5.71
C LEU A 150 9.96 17.80 -5.93
N LYS A 151 10.08 18.73 -4.97
CA LYS A 151 9.53 20.09 -5.09
C LYS A 151 10.28 20.89 -6.15
N ASN A 152 11.61 20.96 -6.04
CA ASN A 152 12.47 21.75 -6.90
C ASN A 152 12.43 21.28 -8.36
N SER A 153 12.25 19.98 -8.59
CA SER A 153 12.09 19.41 -9.93
C SER A 153 10.63 19.30 -10.40
N ASN A 154 9.68 19.92 -9.67
CA ASN A 154 8.26 19.97 -10.01
C ASN A 154 7.64 18.58 -10.30
N ARG A 155 7.99 17.59 -9.48
CA ARG A 155 7.58 16.17 -9.68
C ARG A 155 6.20 15.86 -9.15
N PHE A 156 5.66 16.68 -8.25
CA PHE A 156 4.29 16.54 -7.75
C PHE A 156 3.28 16.95 -8.83
N LYS A 157 2.57 15.97 -9.38
CA LYS A 157 1.52 16.21 -10.38
C LYS A 157 0.14 16.20 -9.75
N LYS A 158 -0.65 17.24 -10.03
CA LYS A 158 -2.01 17.40 -9.47
C LYS A 158 -2.97 16.35 -10.06
N ASN A 159 -3.65 15.63 -9.18
CA ASN A 159 -4.80 14.80 -9.47
C ASN A 159 -6.06 15.67 -9.46
N LYS A 160 -6.51 16.09 -10.66
CA LYS A 160 -7.66 16.99 -10.85
C LYS A 160 -8.96 16.50 -10.19
N LYS A 161 -9.13 15.18 -10.02
CA LYS A 161 -10.38 14.61 -9.48
C LYS A 161 -10.43 14.55 -7.95
N LYS A 162 -9.30 14.62 -7.25
CA LYS A 162 -9.20 14.29 -5.82
C LYS A 162 -8.47 15.33 -4.98
N ASN A 163 -8.34 16.56 -5.49
CA ASN A 163 -7.55 17.65 -4.90
C ASN A 163 -6.30 17.15 -4.15
N SER A 164 -5.49 16.36 -4.85
CA SER A 164 -4.32 15.68 -4.30
C SER A 164 -3.23 15.61 -5.36
N PHE A 165 -2.07 15.10 -5.00
CA PHE A 165 -0.90 14.99 -5.84
C PHE A 165 -0.43 13.55 -5.97
N PHE A 166 0.40 13.27 -6.97
CA PHE A 166 1.13 12.02 -7.09
C PHE A 166 2.51 12.29 -7.70
N VAL A 167 3.44 11.39 -7.46
CA VAL A 167 4.73 11.33 -8.16
C VAL A 167 4.69 10.14 -9.11
N LYS A 168 5.28 10.27 -10.30
CA LYS A 168 5.47 9.16 -11.23
C LYS A 168 6.97 8.84 -11.26
N VAL A 169 7.29 7.56 -11.11
CA VAL A 169 8.64 7.06 -11.27
C VAL A 169 8.96 6.84 -12.74
N ASP A 170 10.15 7.26 -13.13
CA ASP A 170 10.73 7.08 -14.45
C ASP A 170 12.16 6.50 -14.37
N LYS A 171 12.81 6.32 -15.52
CA LYS A 171 14.16 5.74 -15.59
C LYS A 171 15.23 6.62 -14.92
N SER A 172 15.05 7.94 -14.91
CA SER A 172 16.02 8.87 -14.31
C SER A 172 16.04 8.79 -12.78
N ASP A 173 15.04 8.14 -12.17
CA ASP A 173 14.92 7.96 -10.73
C ASP A 173 15.75 6.80 -10.18
N GLU A 174 16.51 6.08 -11.00
CA GLU A 174 17.39 4.99 -10.55
C GLU A 174 18.38 5.45 -9.47
N LYS A 175 18.81 6.73 -9.51
CA LYS A 175 19.65 7.32 -8.44
C LYS A 175 18.99 7.37 -7.06
N TYR A 176 17.65 7.27 -6.99
CA TYR A 176 16.89 7.24 -5.75
C TYR A 176 16.49 5.81 -5.34
N LEU A 177 16.89 4.80 -6.10
CA LEU A 177 16.58 3.40 -5.82
C LEU A 177 17.44 2.91 -4.65
N ILE A 178 16.80 2.53 -3.55
CA ILE A 178 17.48 2.00 -2.35
C ILE A 178 17.29 0.49 -2.17
N TYR A 179 16.40 -0.10 -2.96
CA TYR A 179 16.21 -1.55 -3.03
C TYR A 179 15.90 -1.94 -4.48
N PRO A 180 16.89 -2.43 -5.25
CA PRO A 180 16.65 -3.06 -6.55
C PRO A 180 16.16 -4.51 -6.36
N ASN A 181 15.18 -4.93 -7.16
CA ASN A 181 14.89 -6.35 -7.31
C ASN A 181 16.12 -7.03 -7.91
N LYS A 182 16.49 -8.21 -7.39
CA LYS A 182 17.61 -9.01 -7.90
C LYS A 182 17.20 -9.78 -9.15
#